data_AF-A0A6A7N6P8-F1
#
_entry.id   AF-A0A6A7N6P8-F1
#
_cell.length_a   1.000
_cell.length_b   1.000
_cell.length_c   1.000
_cell.angle_alpha   90.00
_cell.angle_beta   90.00
_cell.angle_gamma   90.00
#
_symmetry.space_group_name_H-M   'P 1'
#
loop_
_entity.id
_entity.type
_entity.pdbx_description
1 polymer ?
#
loop_
_entity_poly.entity_id
_entity_poly.type
_entity_poly.pdbx_seq_one_letter_code
_entity_poly.pdbx_strand_id
1 'polypeptide(L)'
;MTGAYPREPVIDVALRRIIWRWHLQDLVPLREIAKHLGISRNTVRRYVRAETTEPDYGDRHSASAIVPYAFQLTGWLKKESQTREKRRGLHSSRRTYRNWS
;
A
#
# COMPACT_ATOMS: atom_id res chain seq x y z
N MET A 1 10.38 13.14 -19.39
CA MET A 1 11.66 12.48 -19.10
C MET A 1 12.59 13.59 -18.63
N THR A 2 12.90 13.82 -17.36
CA THR A 2 13.38 12.91 -16.31
C THR A 2 12.85 13.38 -14.94
N GLY A 3 11.96 12.60 -14.33
CA GLY A 3 11.59 12.77 -12.93
C GLY A 3 12.77 12.32 -12.07
N ALA A 4 13.69 13.23 -11.79
CA ALA A 4 14.82 12.98 -10.92
C ALA A 4 14.29 12.83 -9.49
N TYR A 5 14.22 11.58 -9.01
CA TYR A 5 14.00 11.31 -7.59
C TYR A 5 15.03 12.11 -6.78
N PRO A 6 14.60 12.85 -5.75
CA PRO A 6 15.51 13.67 -4.97
C PRO A 6 16.58 12.76 -4.38
N ARG A 7 17.85 13.14 -4.59
CA ARG A 7 19.06 12.47 -4.10
C ARG A 7 19.22 12.65 -2.58
N GLU A 8 18.16 12.43 -1.82
CA GLU A 8 18.35 12.18 -0.40
C GLU A 8 18.97 10.79 -0.25
N PRO A 9 19.99 10.61 0.61
CA PRO A 9 20.41 9.27 0.98
C PRO A 9 19.17 8.55 1.52
N VAL A 10 18.75 7.49 0.83
CA VAL A 10 17.58 6.70 1.16
C VAL A 10 17.92 5.94 2.44
N ILE A 11 17.82 6.63 3.56
CA ILE A 11 17.84 6.01 4.87
C ILE A 11 16.53 5.24 5.00
N ASP A 12 16.68 3.93 5.22
CA ASP A 12 15.61 2.97 5.37
C ASP A 12 14.57 3.43 6.40
N VAL A 13 13.31 3.12 6.14
CA VAL A 13 12.16 3.44 7.01
C VAL A 13 12.36 2.89 8.43
N ALA A 14 13.06 1.77 8.60
CA ALA A 14 13.40 1.21 9.90
C ALA A 14 14.35 2.13 10.69
N LEU A 15 15.36 2.71 10.03
CA LEU A 15 16.34 3.56 10.71
C LEU A 15 15.72 4.87 11.21
N ARG A 16 14.79 5.46 10.44
CA ARG A 16 13.98 6.61 10.87
C ARG A 16 13.20 6.30 12.13
N ARG A 17 12.51 5.15 12.13
CA ARG A 17 11.71 4.69 13.26
C ARG A 17 12.55 4.51 14.53
N ILE A 18 13.79 4.02 14.40
CA ILE A 18 14.74 3.90 15.52
C ILE A 18 15.15 5.27 16.05
N ILE A 19 15.55 6.20 15.18
CA ILE A 19 15.92 7.57 15.56
C ILE A 19 14.79 8.25 16.34
N TRP A 20 13.56 8.11 15.84
CA TRP A 20 12.39 8.74 16.45
C TRP A 20 12.04 8.13 17.80
N ARG A 21 12.06 6.80 17.90
CA ARG A 21 11.81 6.08 19.15
C ARG A 21 12.78 6.56 20.24
N TRP A 22 14.06 6.60 19.93
CA TRP A 22 15.07 7.02 20.88
C TRP A 22 14.96 8.50 21.25
N HIS A 23 14.62 9.37 20.29
CA HIS A 23 14.52 10.80 20.56
C HIS A 23 13.28 11.17 21.40
N LEU A 24 12.13 10.56 21.12
CA LEU A 24 10.85 10.97 21.71
C LEU A 24 10.33 10.06 22.81
N GLN A 25 10.64 8.76 22.78
CA GLN A 25 10.27 7.85 23.88
C GLN A 25 11.37 7.80 24.93
N ASP A 26 12.60 7.59 24.49
CA ASP A 26 13.73 7.38 25.40
C ASP A 26 14.48 8.68 25.75
N LEU A 27 14.07 9.82 25.16
CA LEU A 27 14.66 11.17 25.33
C LEU A 27 16.18 11.22 25.13
N VAL A 28 16.70 10.32 24.30
CA VAL A 28 18.14 10.20 24.02
C VAL A 28 18.60 11.42 23.22
N PRO A 29 19.71 12.07 23.61
CA PRO A 29 20.24 13.21 22.88
C PRO A 29 20.74 12.79 21.49
N LEU A 30 20.52 13.66 20.49
CA LEU A 30 20.89 13.43 19.08
C LEU A 30 22.34 12.96 18.88
N ARG A 31 23.26 13.36 19.76
CA ARG A 31 24.67 12.98 19.71
C ARG A 31 24.89 11.51 20.03
N GLU A 32 24.17 10.96 21.00
CA GLU A 32 24.28 9.53 21.36
C GLU A 32 23.63 8.68 20.27
N ILE A 33 22.47 9.10 19.75
CA ILE A 33 21.83 8.47 18.58
C ILE A 33 22.81 8.40 17.40
N ALA A 34 23.51 9.50 17.11
CA ALA A 34 24.51 9.57 16.05
C ALA A 34 25.68 8.60 16.25
N LYS A 35 26.19 8.47 17.50
CA LYS A 35 27.27 7.53 17.84
C LYS A 35 26.86 6.08 17.66
N HIS A 36 25.67 5.71 18.15
CA HIS A 36 25.16 4.34 18.06
C HIS A 36 24.89 3.90 16.61
N LEU A 37 24.42 4.82 15.77
CA LEU A 37 24.08 4.53 14.37
C LEU A 37 25.24 4.79 13.40
N GLY A 38 26.38 5.32 13.87
CA GLY A 38 27.54 5.61 13.03
C GLY A 38 27.29 6.69 11.96
N ILE A 39 26.30 7.56 12.16
CA ILE A 39 25.92 8.63 11.22
C ILE A 39 26.17 10.01 11.81
N SER A 40 26.24 11.03 10.95
CA SER A 40 26.48 12.39 11.42
C SER A 40 25.31 12.90 12.27
N ARG A 41 25.60 13.74 13.28
CA ARG A 41 24.57 14.43 14.08
C ARG A 41 23.61 15.23 13.19
N ASN A 42 24.10 15.79 12.09
CA ASN A 42 23.29 16.57 11.15
C ASN A 42 22.30 15.69 10.40
N THR A 43 22.68 14.45 10.11
CA THR A 43 21.82 13.42 9.53
C THR A 43 20.66 13.16 10.49
N VAL A 44 20.94 12.82 11.76
CA VAL A 44 19.90 12.60 12.78
C VAL A 44 18.98 13.83 12.94
N ARG A 45 19.57 15.03 13.03
CA ARG A 45 18.81 16.29 13.16
C ARG A 45 17.90 16.57 11.98
N ARG A 46 18.34 16.25 10.75
CA ARG A 46 17.51 16.39 9.55
C ARG A 46 16.34 15.41 9.58
N TYR A 47 16.56 14.15 9.93
CA TYR A 47 15.47 13.15 9.97
C TYR A 47 14.43 13.45 11.04
N VAL A 48 14.85 13.86 12.25
CA VAL A 48 13.91 14.28 13.31
C VAL A 48 13.04 15.46 12.86
N ARG A 49 13.60 16.41 12.08
CA ARG A 49 12.83 17.54 11.52
C ARG A 49 11.97 17.15 10.33
N ALA A 50 12.51 16.31 9.44
CA ALA A 50 11.85 15.89 8.22
C ALA A 50 10.64 15.00 8.50
N GLU A 51 10.58 14.29 9.62
CA GLU A 51 9.39 13.50 10.00
C GLU A 51 8.20 14.35 10.50
N THR A 52 8.39 15.65 10.81
CA THR A 52 7.26 16.59 10.94
C THR A 52 6.66 16.92 9.58
N THR A 53 7.45 16.80 8.52
CA THR A 53 6.98 16.96 7.14
C THR A 53 6.59 15.58 6.65
N GLU A 54 5.30 15.26 6.74
CA GLU A 54 4.74 14.08 6.10
C GLU A 54 5.34 13.99 4.69
N PRO A 55 6.06 12.91 4.32
CA PRO A 55 6.49 12.75 2.94
C PRO A 55 5.22 12.85 2.13
N ASP A 56 5.09 13.96 1.39
CA ASP A 56 4.06 14.16 0.39
C ASP A 56 4.32 13.07 -0.63
N TYR A 57 3.79 11.89 -0.34
CA TYR A 57 3.66 10.82 -1.29
C TYR A 57 2.65 11.36 -2.27
N GLY A 58 3.15 12.15 -3.23
CA GLY A 58 2.36 12.73 -4.29
C GLY A 58 1.42 11.65 -4.79
N ASP A 59 0.15 12.04 -4.93
CA ASP A 59 -0.96 11.12 -5.12
C ASP A 59 -0.54 9.96 -6.02
N ARG A 60 -0.70 8.73 -5.52
CA ARG A 60 -0.24 7.54 -6.25
C ARG A 60 -1.12 7.40 -7.48
N HIS A 61 -0.79 8.15 -8.53
CA HIS A 61 -1.17 7.89 -9.90
C HIS A 61 -0.40 6.65 -10.34
N SER A 62 -0.73 5.52 -9.71
CA SER A 62 -0.60 4.23 -10.32
C SER A 62 -1.53 4.34 -11.53
N ALA A 63 -1.00 4.79 -12.67
CA ALA A 63 -1.65 4.63 -13.95
C ALA A 63 -1.76 3.12 -14.15
N SER A 64 -2.76 2.52 -13.51
CA SER A 64 -2.85 1.09 -13.41
C SER A 64 -2.97 0.61 -14.84
N ALA A 65 -2.09 -0.30 -15.25
CA ALA A 65 -2.14 -0.89 -16.59
C ALA A 65 -3.49 -1.57 -16.88
N ILE A 66 -4.36 -1.64 -15.88
CA ILE A 66 -5.72 -2.17 -15.85
C ILE A 66 -6.77 -1.11 -16.28
N VAL A 67 -6.51 0.20 -16.13
CA VAL A 67 -7.47 1.26 -16.54
C VAL A 67 -7.90 1.12 -18.01
N PRO A 68 -7.00 0.84 -18.98
CA PRO A 68 -7.39 0.62 -20.38
C PRO A 68 -8.31 -0.59 -20.59
N TYR A 69 -8.28 -1.57 -19.69
CA TYR A 69 -9.05 -2.81 -19.78
C TYR A 69 -10.31 -2.81 -18.91
N ALA A 70 -10.58 -1.74 -18.16
CA ALA A 70 -11.70 -1.66 -17.22
C ALA A 70 -13.06 -1.99 -17.88
N PHE A 71 -13.28 -1.51 -19.11
CA PHE A 71 -14.51 -1.77 -19.86
C PHE A 71 -14.64 -3.25 -20.26
N GLN A 72 -13.54 -3.85 -20.75
CA GLN A 72 -13.52 -5.26 -21.17
C GLN A 72 -13.74 -6.19 -19.97
N LEU A 73 -13.06 -5.91 -18.84
CA LEU A 73 -13.19 -6.66 -17.59
C LEU A 73 -14.63 -6.59 -17.04
N THR A 74 -15.25 -5.40 -17.08
CA THR A 74 -16.65 -5.24 -16.67
C THR A 74 -17.60 -6.06 -17.55
N GLY A 75 -17.34 -6.11 -18.86
CA GLY A 75 -18.09 -6.93 -19.81
C GLY A 75 -18.01 -8.43 -19.49
N TRP A 76 -16.81 -8.94 -19.22
CA TRP A 76 -16.60 -10.35 -18.86
C TRP A 76 -17.22 -10.71 -17.51
N LEU A 77 -17.12 -9.83 -16.51
CA LEU A 77 -17.76 -10.04 -15.20
C LEU A 77 -19.29 -10.13 -15.32
N LYS A 78 -19.91 -9.26 -16.12
CA LYS A 78 -21.36 -9.32 -16.38
C LYS A 78 -21.75 -10.64 -17.07
N LYS A 79 -20.99 -11.08 -18.07
CA LYS A 79 -21.22 -12.34 -18.78
C LYS A 79 -21.07 -13.57 -17.86
N GLU A 80 -20.08 -13.55 -16.97
CA GLU A 80 -19.88 -14.59 -15.97
C GLU A 80 -21.01 -14.63 -14.94
N SER A 81 -21.48 -13.47 -14.47
CA SER A 81 -22.60 -13.38 -13.51
C SER A 81 -23.91 -13.97 -14.07
N GLN A 82 -24.22 -13.70 -15.34
CA GLN A 82 -25.40 -14.27 -16.01
C GLN A 82 -25.27 -15.79 -16.23
N THR A 83 -24.05 -16.28 -16.43
CA THR A 83 -23.77 -17.72 -16.56
C THR A 83 -23.95 -18.46 -15.23
N ARG A 84 -23.57 -17.83 -14.11
CA ARG A 84 -23.80 -18.39 -12.77
C ARG A 84 -25.28 -18.44 -12.40
N GLU A 85 -26.06 -17.43 -12.75
CA GLU A 85 -27.50 -17.40 -12.46
C GLU A 85 -28.26 -18.50 -13.22
N LYS A 86 -27.95 -18.70 -14.51
CA LYS A 86 -28.53 -19.80 -15.30
C LYS A 86 -28.24 -21.19 -14.73
N ARG A 87 -27.05 -21.39 -14.14
CA ARG A 87 -26.67 -22.65 -13.49
C ARG A 87 -27.44 -22.89 -12.18
N ARG A 88 -27.81 -21.83 -11.45
CA ARG A 88 -28.62 -21.93 -10.22
C ARG A 88 -30.07 -22.30 -10.52
N GLY A 89 -30.66 -21.74 -11.58
CA GLY A 89 -32.01 -22.10 -12.04
C GLY A 89 -32.13 -23.58 -12.46
N LEU A 90 -31.14 -24.09 -13.19
CA LEU A 90 -31.10 -25.50 -13.65
C LEU A 90 -30.98 -26.52 -12.50
N HIS A 91 -30.33 -26.17 -11.39
CA HIS A 91 -30.25 -27.06 -10.21
C HIS A 91 -31.56 -27.08 -9.40
N SER A 92 -32.34 -26.00 -9.44
CA SER A 92 -33.63 -25.92 -8.72
C SER A 92 -34.78 -26.68 -9.41
N SER A 93 -34.75 -26.84 -10.74
CA SER A 93 -35.78 -27.58 -11.48
C SER A 93 -35.68 -29.11 -11.42
N ARG A 94 -34.66 -29.69 -10.78
CA ARG A 94 -34.53 -31.15 -10.60
C ARG A 94 -35.11 -31.68 -9.28
N ARG A 95 -35.83 -30.85 -8.53
CA ARG A 95 -36.39 -31.22 -7.21
C ARG A 95 -37.91 -31.03 -7.12
N THR A 96 -38.67 -31.35 -8.17
CA THR A 96 -40.13 -31.41 -8.07
C THR A 96 -40.71 -32.48 -9.00
N TYR A 97 -40.51 -33.77 -8.68
CA TYR A 97 -41.43 -34.88 -9.00
C TYR A 97 -40.99 -36.10 -8.18
N ARG A 98 -41.22 -36.07 -6.87
CA ARG A 98 -41.18 -37.26 -6.02
C ARG A 98 -42.08 -37.02 -4.79
N ASN A 99 -43.36 -36.76 -5.05
CA ASN A 99 -44.41 -36.96 -4.06
C ASN A 99 -45.42 -37.89 -4.72
N TRP A 100 -45.26 -39.18 -4.41
CA TRP A 100 -46.17 -40.26 -4.73
C TRP A 100 -47.26 -40.28 -3.65
N SER A 101 -48.52 -40.20 -4.07
CA SER A 101 -49.66 -40.80 -3.39
C SER A 101 -50.33 -41.76 -4.37
#